data_AF-A0A934WG00-F1
#
_entry.id   AF-A0A934WG00-F1
#
_cell.length_a   1.000
_cell.length_b   1.000
_cell.length_c   1.000
_cell.angle_alpha   90.00
_cell.angle_beta   90.00
_cell.angle_gamma   90.00
#
_symmetry.space_group_name_H-M   'P 1'
#
loop_
_entity.id
_entity.type
_entity.pdbx_description
1 polymer ?
#
loop_
_entity_poly.entity_id
_entity_poly.type
_entity_poly.pdbx_seq_one_letter_code
_entity_poly.pdbx_strand_id
1 'polypeptide(L)'
;MKNTDKQVRYPARWMWILGFWGFGGLSYFQTGDTSKLFMLSFFAFFTYYFINKITKEKHDERMLENHNKAVSRSNKIPLLALFIIGIAPSFSNSVSGEFFIWISAIGIAVYVLTYASFFYYYERYT
;
A
#
# COMPACT_ATOMS: atom_id res chain seq x y z
N MET A 1 38.16 -6.02 -7.41
CA MET A 1 37.37 -5.87 -6.17
C MET A 1 36.02 -5.25 -6.53
N LYS A 2 34.92 -6.01 -6.42
CA LYS A 2 33.57 -5.52 -6.74
C LYS A 2 33.13 -4.63 -5.59
N ASN A 3 32.95 -3.34 -5.86
CA ASN A 3 32.49 -2.37 -4.86
C ASN A 3 31.03 -2.67 -4.52
N THR A 4 30.79 -3.48 -3.48
CA THR A 4 29.47 -3.96 -3.05
C THR A 4 28.86 -3.14 -1.92
N ASP A 5 29.45 -2.00 -1.56
CA ASP A 5 28.82 -1.04 -0.64
C ASP A 5 28.01 -0.01 -1.42
N LYS A 6 27.01 -0.46 -2.18
CA LYS A 6 25.89 0.44 -2.49
C LYS A 6 25.11 0.62 -1.20
N GLN A 7 25.49 1.62 -0.41
CA GLN A 7 24.68 2.07 0.72
C GLN A 7 23.26 2.26 0.22
N VAL A 8 22.34 1.41 0.69
CA VAL A 8 20.95 1.50 0.30
C VAL A 8 20.43 2.82 0.86
N ARG A 9 20.27 3.81 -0.03
CA ARG A 9 19.82 5.15 0.31
C ARG A 9 18.44 5.02 0.95
N TYR A 10 18.37 5.25 2.25
CA TYR A 10 17.12 5.10 3.01
C TYR A 10 16.00 5.89 2.34
N PRO A 11 14.88 5.23 1.94
CA PRO A 11 13.71 5.97 1.52
C PRO A 11 13.32 6.90 2.66
N ALA A 12 12.99 8.16 2.35
CA ALA A 12 13.14 9.25 3.30
C ALA A 12 12.47 8.95 4.66
N ARG A 13 13.28 9.08 5.74
CA ARG A 13 13.00 8.63 7.12
C ARG A 13 11.62 9.04 7.64
N TRP A 14 11.08 10.14 7.14
CA TRP A 14 9.85 10.78 7.59
C TRP A 14 8.68 10.68 6.60
N MET A 15 8.83 9.99 5.46
CA MET A 15 7.77 9.87 4.44
C MET A 15 6.49 9.21 4.96
N TRP A 16 6.59 8.38 6.00
CA TRP A 16 5.41 7.76 6.61
C TRP A 16 4.43 8.76 7.21
N ILE A 17 4.88 9.97 7.57
CA ILE A 17 4.02 11.05 8.08
C ILE A 17 3.03 11.54 7.02
N LEU A 18 3.39 11.44 5.73
CA LEU A 18 2.46 11.77 4.64
C LEU A 18 1.21 10.87 4.65
N GLY A 19 1.26 9.72 5.33
CA GLY A 19 0.10 8.86 5.57
C GLY A 19 -1.04 9.55 6.31
N PHE A 20 -0.74 10.53 7.17
CA PHE A 20 -1.78 11.28 7.89
C PHE A 20 -2.64 12.15 6.97
N TRP A 21 -2.16 12.52 5.78
CA TRP A 21 -3.02 13.19 4.79
C TRP A 21 -4.17 12.30 4.29
N GLY A 22 -4.08 10.99 4.47
CA GLY A 22 -5.17 10.07 4.19
C GLY A 22 -6.45 10.37 4.97
N PHE A 23 -6.34 10.90 6.19
CA PHE A 23 -7.51 11.30 6.99
C PHE A 23 -8.29 12.45 6.34
N GLY A 24 -7.64 13.27 5.50
CA GLY A 24 -8.31 14.29 4.70
C GLY A 24 -9.39 13.72 3.78
N GLY A 25 -9.28 12.44 3.38
CA GLY A 25 -10.31 11.79 2.57
C GLY A 25 -11.63 11.54 3.27
N LEU A 26 -11.65 11.54 4.62
CA LEU A 26 -12.89 11.46 5.38
C LEU A 26 -13.74 12.73 5.28
N SER A 27 -13.15 13.86 4.87
CA SER A 27 -13.91 15.10 4.63
C SER A 27 -14.93 14.96 3.48
N TYR A 28 -14.76 13.96 2.61
CA TYR A 28 -15.74 13.60 1.59
C TYR A 28 -17.16 13.44 2.16
N PHE A 29 -17.30 12.80 3.32
CA PHE A 29 -18.61 12.56 3.94
C PHE A 29 -19.32 13.84 4.40
N GLN A 30 -18.60 14.96 4.47
CA GLN A 30 -19.14 16.28 4.80
C GLN A 30 -19.31 17.16 3.57
N THR A 31 -18.37 17.13 2.63
CA THR A 31 -18.33 18.05 1.48
C THR A 31 -18.96 17.50 0.21
N GLY A 32 -19.05 16.18 0.05
CA GLY A 32 -19.41 15.53 -1.22
C GLY A 32 -18.39 15.69 -2.34
N ASP A 33 -17.19 16.25 -2.05
CA ASP A 33 -16.15 16.48 -3.06
C ASP A 33 -15.38 15.18 -3.33
N THR A 34 -15.58 14.62 -4.53
CA THR A 34 -14.97 13.37 -4.99
C THR A 34 -13.44 13.42 -5.01
N SER A 35 -12.84 14.62 -5.11
CA SER A 35 -11.39 14.80 -5.05
C SER A 35 -10.81 14.37 -3.70
N LYS A 36 -11.62 14.45 -2.63
CA LYS A 36 -11.23 14.03 -1.27
C LYS A 36 -11.11 12.52 -1.17
N LEU A 37 -11.93 11.73 -1.88
CA LEU A 37 -11.84 10.27 -1.84
C LEU A 37 -10.46 9.75 -2.25
N PHE A 38 -9.83 10.39 -3.24
CA PHE A 38 -8.49 10.00 -3.67
C PHE A 38 -7.44 10.21 -2.57
N MET A 39 -7.65 11.14 -1.64
CA MET A 39 -6.73 11.35 -0.52
C MET A 39 -6.58 10.10 0.34
N LEU A 40 -7.56 9.18 0.39
CA LEU A 40 -7.43 7.91 1.11
C LEU A 40 -6.23 7.06 0.64
N SER A 41 -5.81 7.20 -0.62
CA SER A 41 -4.62 6.53 -1.15
C SER A 41 -3.33 6.94 -0.40
N PHE A 42 -3.31 8.11 0.24
CA PHE A 42 -2.16 8.56 1.02
C PHE A 42 -1.87 7.65 2.21
N PHE A 43 -2.83 6.87 2.71
CA PHE A 43 -2.54 5.85 3.74
C PHE A 43 -1.47 4.84 3.29
N ALA A 44 -1.27 4.64 1.98
CA ALA A 44 -0.16 3.85 1.45
C ALA A 44 1.21 4.34 1.93
N PHE A 45 1.38 5.63 2.25
CA PHE A 45 2.64 6.18 2.76
C PHE A 45 3.03 5.61 4.14
N PHE A 46 2.10 5.13 4.96
CA PHE A 46 2.45 4.48 6.22
C PHE A 46 3.38 3.26 6.04
N THR A 47 3.39 2.67 4.84
CA THR A 47 4.33 1.62 4.40
C THR A 47 5.79 1.98 4.59
N TYR A 48 6.17 3.27 4.42
CA TYR A 48 7.54 3.73 4.62
C TYR A 48 8.04 3.48 6.04
N TYR A 49 7.15 3.40 7.04
CA TYR A 49 7.53 3.05 8.40
C TYR A 49 8.15 1.64 8.48
N PHE A 50 7.54 0.67 7.79
CA PHE A 50 8.00 -0.72 7.76
C PHE A 50 9.24 -0.87 6.89
N ILE A 51 9.23 -0.30 5.68
CA ILE A 51 10.37 -0.37 4.75
C ILE A 51 11.62 0.22 5.38
N ASN A 52 11.52 1.36 6.07
CA ASN A 52 12.67 1.99 6.74
C ASN A 52 13.28 1.14 7.86
N LYS A 53 12.52 0.19 8.42
CA LYS A 53 13.06 -0.79 9.38
C LYS A 53 13.81 -1.92 8.65
N ILE A 54 13.24 -2.42 7.56
CA ILE A 54 13.81 -3.52 6.76
C ILE A 54 15.10 -3.09 6.05
N THR A 55 15.16 -1.88 5.49
CA THR A 55 16.33 -1.39 4.72
C THR A 55 17.60 -1.23 5.56
N LYS A 56 17.51 -1.34 6.89
CA LYS A 56 18.68 -1.35 7.78
C LYS A 56 19.40 -2.71 7.80
N GLU A 57 18.76 -3.75 7.29
CA GLU A 57 19.27 -5.12 7.28
C GLU A 57 20.02 -5.39 5.96
N LYS A 58 20.99 -6.33 6.01
CA LYS A 58 21.82 -6.67 4.86
C LYS A 58 20.98 -7.44 3.83
N HIS A 59 21.15 -7.08 2.55
CA HIS A 59 20.42 -7.71 1.45
C HIS A 59 21.04 -9.06 1.09
N ASP A 60 20.41 -10.15 1.54
CA ASP A 60 20.82 -11.54 1.31
C ASP A 60 19.71 -12.33 0.57
N GLU A 61 20.00 -13.56 0.12
CA GLU A 61 19.04 -14.40 -0.65
C GLU A 61 17.72 -14.65 0.08
N ARG A 62 17.75 -14.80 1.41
CA ARG A 62 16.58 -14.93 2.28
C ARG A 62 15.62 -13.74 2.16
N MET A 63 16.17 -12.53 1.99
CA MET A 63 15.36 -11.32 1.86
C MET A 63 14.55 -11.31 0.56
N LEU A 64 15.10 -11.89 -0.51
CA LEU A 64 14.38 -12.06 -1.77
C LEU A 64 13.23 -13.07 -1.65
N GLU A 65 13.45 -14.16 -0.93
CA GLU A 65 12.41 -15.16 -0.66
C GLU A 65 11.25 -14.58 0.17
N ASN A 66 11.60 -13.86 1.25
CA ASN A 66 10.64 -13.17 2.12
C ASN A 66 9.84 -12.11 1.36
N HIS A 67 10.50 -11.35 0.47
CA HIS A 67 9.83 -10.42 -0.43
C HIS A 67 8.81 -11.14 -1.32
N ASN A 68 9.20 -12.21 -2.01
CA ASN A 68 8.32 -12.97 -2.89
C ASN A 68 7.11 -13.55 -2.13
N LYS A 69 7.34 -14.03 -0.91
CA LYS A 69 6.27 -14.53 -0.02
C LYS A 69 5.29 -13.42 0.39
N ALA A 70 5.78 -12.23 0.70
CA ALA A 70 4.96 -11.06 1.02
C ALA A 70 4.12 -10.61 -0.19
N VAL A 71 4.72 -10.56 -1.38
CA VAL A 71 4.02 -10.23 -2.64
C VAL A 71 2.92 -11.26 -2.93
N SER A 72 3.24 -12.55 -2.90
CA SER A 72 2.27 -13.63 -3.16
C SER A 72 1.04 -13.56 -2.24
N ARG A 73 1.24 -13.23 -0.97
CA ARG A 73 0.15 -13.09 0.01
C ARG A 73 -0.68 -11.82 -0.18
N SER A 74 -0.04 -10.69 -0.48
CA SER A 74 -0.69 -9.39 -0.62
C SER A 74 -1.40 -9.19 -1.96
N ASN A 75 -0.96 -9.86 -3.03
CA ASN A 75 -1.56 -9.76 -4.38
C ASN A 75 -3.05 -10.12 -4.46
N LYS A 76 -3.59 -10.82 -3.46
CA LYS A 76 -5.02 -11.12 -3.37
C LYS A 76 -5.87 -9.86 -3.21
N ILE A 77 -5.33 -8.81 -2.60
CA ILE A 77 -6.05 -7.56 -2.30
C ILE A 77 -6.41 -6.78 -3.57
N PRO A 78 -5.45 -6.42 -4.46
CA PRO A 78 -5.80 -5.70 -5.68
C PRO A 78 -6.67 -6.54 -6.62
N LEU A 79 -6.49 -7.87 -6.64
CA LEU A 79 -7.38 -8.77 -7.39
C LEU A 79 -8.81 -8.70 -6.90
N LEU A 80 -9.02 -8.73 -5.58
CA LEU A 80 -10.35 -8.58 -4.98
C LEU A 80 -10.94 -7.20 -5.27
N ALA A 81 -10.15 -6.13 -5.17
CA ALA A 81 -10.60 -4.77 -5.49
C ALA A 81 -11.05 -4.65 -6.95
N LEU A 82 -10.27 -5.19 -7.90
CA LEU A 82 -10.63 -5.24 -9.31
C LEU A 82 -11.86 -6.10 -9.57
N PHE A 83 -12.00 -7.23 -8.88
CA PHE A 83 -13.17 -8.08 -8.98
C PHE A 83 -14.44 -7.33 -8.54
N ILE A 84 -14.39 -6.60 -7.41
CA ILE A 84 -15.52 -5.81 -6.93
C ILE A 84 -15.86 -4.69 -7.92
N ILE A 85 -14.84 -3.98 -8.41
CA ILE A 85 -15.00 -2.93 -9.44
C ILE A 85 -15.67 -3.49 -10.70
N GLY A 86 -15.23 -4.66 -11.17
CA GLY A 86 -15.74 -5.28 -12.38
C GLY A 86 -17.16 -5.82 -12.27
N ILE A 87 -17.54 -6.35 -11.10
CA ILE A 87 -18.85 -6.98 -10.90
C ILE A 87 -19.94 -5.99 -10.45
N ALA A 88 -19.58 -4.87 -9.83
CA ALA A 88 -20.54 -3.90 -9.31
C ALA A 88 -21.55 -3.39 -10.36
N PRO A 89 -21.16 -3.07 -11.61
CA PRO A 89 -22.12 -2.66 -12.65
C PRO A 89 -23.13 -3.76 -13.03
N SER A 90 -22.79 -5.04 -12.83
CA SER A 90 -23.68 -6.16 -13.13
C SER A 90 -24.84 -6.28 -12.13
N PHE A 91 -24.69 -5.73 -10.93
CA PHE A 91 -25.71 -5.79 -9.87
C PHE A 91 -26.53 -4.50 -9.74
N SER A 92 -26.02 -3.38 -10.26
CA SER A 92 -26.71 -2.10 -10.21
C SER A 92 -26.37 -1.22 -11.41
N ASN A 93 -27.40 -0.67 -12.05
CA ASN A 93 -27.25 0.27 -13.15
C ASN A 93 -26.81 1.69 -12.70
N SER A 94 -26.65 1.90 -11.39
CA SER A 94 -26.40 3.23 -10.79
C SER A 94 -25.12 3.28 -9.96
N VAL A 95 -24.09 2.50 -10.32
CA VAL A 95 -22.78 2.59 -9.67
C VAL A 95 -22.16 3.97 -9.97
N SER A 96 -21.94 4.77 -8.93
CA SER A 96 -21.39 6.12 -9.06
C SER A 96 -19.88 6.10 -9.34
N GLY A 97 -19.35 7.17 -9.94
CA GLY A 97 -17.89 7.35 -10.12
C GLY A 97 -17.12 7.29 -8.80
N GLU A 98 -17.72 7.79 -7.73
CA GLU A 98 -17.17 7.80 -6.35
C GLU A 98 -16.86 6.40 -5.84
N PHE A 99 -17.73 5.43 -6.15
CA PHE A 99 -17.53 4.03 -5.78
C PHE A 99 -16.19 3.49 -6.29
N PHE A 100 -15.89 3.75 -7.57
CA PHE A 100 -14.64 3.30 -8.19
C PHE A 100 -13.41 3.98 -7.57
N ILE A 101 -13.50 5.28 -7.29
CA ILE A 101 -12.41 6.04 -6.67
C ILE A 101 -12.15 5.51 -5.25
N TRP A 102 -13.22 5.30 -4.47
CA TRP A 102 -13.11 4.82 -3.09
C TRP A 102 -12.48 3.42 -3.02
N ILE A 103 -12.96 2.49 -3.84
CA ILE A 103 -12.42 1.11 -3.85
C ILE A 103 -10.99 1.08 -4.37
N SER A 104 -10.65 1.84 -5.41
CA SER A 104 -9.28 1.86 -5.94
C SER A 104 -8.28 2.50 -4.95
N ALA A 105 -8.64 3.63 -4.36
CA ALA A 105 -7.80 4.34 -3.39
C ALA A 105 -7.54 3.49 -2.13
N ILE A 106 -8.58 2.90 -1.56
CA ILE A 106 -8.45 1.99 -0.41
C ILE A 106 -7.74 0.71 -0.81
N GLY A 107 -8.09 0.11 -1.95
CA GLY A 107 -7.51 -1.15 -2.41
C GLY A 107 -5.99 -1.06 -2.54
N ILE A 108 -5.49 0.02 -3.13
CA ILE A 108 -4.05 0.29 -3.22
C ILE A 108 -3.45 0.52 -1.83
N ALA A 109 -4.05 1.38 -1.00
CA ALA A 109 -3.53 1.65 0.34
C ALA A 109 -3.40 0.38 1.18
N VAL A 110 -4.45 -0.44 1.21
CA VAL A 110 -4.49 -1.72 1.92
C VAL A 110 -3.45 -2.69 1.34
N TYR A 111 -3.36 -2.80 0.01
CA TYR A 111 -2.37 -3.66 -0.65
C TYR A 111 -0.95 -3.34 -0.21
N VAL A 112 -0.54 -2.07 -0.35
CA VAL A 112 0.83 -1.64 -0.05
C VAL A 112 1.14 -1.78 1.45
N LEU A 113 0.17 -1.46 2.32
CA LEU A 113 0.31 -1.64 3.77
C LEU A 113 0.43 -3.10 4.17
N THR A 114 -0.41 -3.98 3.63
CA THR A 114 -0.34 -5.42 3.91
C THR A 114 0.95 -6.02 3.39
N TYR A 115 1.37 -5.66 2.17
CA TYR A 115 2.66 -6.07 1.61
C TYR A 115 3.80 -5.73 2.57
N ALA A 116 3.92 -4.47 2.99
CA ALA A 116 5.05 -4.06 3.82
C ALA A 116 4.97 -4.61 5.24
N SER A 117 3.76 -4.79 5.78
CA SER A 117 3.56 -5.43 7.08
C SER A 117 4.00 -6.90 7.05
N PHE A 118 3.62 -7.64 5.99
CA PHE A 118 4.07 -9.03 5.81
C PHE A 118 5.56 -9.13 5.53
N PHE A 119 6.11 -8.24 4.72
CA PHE A 119 7.53 -8.24 4.45
C PHE A 119 8.33 -7.99 5.74
N TYR A 120 7.90 -7.01 6.54
CA TYR A 120 8.48 -6.75 7.85
C TYR A 120 8.35 -7.94 8.81
N TYR A 121 7.20 -8.62 8.80
CA TYR A 121 6.98 -9.80 9.62
C TYR A 121 7.91 -10.96 9.22
N TYR A 122 8.04 -11.23 7.93
CA TYR A 122 8.90 -12.32 7.46
C TYR A 122 10.37 -12.06 7.75
N GLU A 123 10.88 -10.84 7.56
CA GLU A 123 12.28 -10.56 7.92
C GLU A 123 12.57 -10.75 9.40
N ARG A 124 11.62 -10.36 10.27
CA ARG A 124 11.85 -10.40 11.71
C ARG A 124 11.65 -11.77 12.35
N TYR A 125 10.83 -12.64 11.76
CA TYR A 125 10.39 -13.88 12.41
C TYR A 125 10.57 -15.15 11.57
N THR A 126 11.06 -15.08 10.32
CA THR A 126 11.32 -16.25 9.45
C THR A 126 12.74 -16.22 8.94
#